data_AF-A0A3D1HW61-F1
#
_entry.id   AF-A0A3D1HW61-F1
#
_cell.length_a   1.000
_cell.length_b   1.000
_cell.length_c   1.000
_cell.angle_alpha   90.00
_cell.angle_beta   90.00
_cell.angle_gamma   90.00
#
_symmetry.space_group_name_H-M   'P 1'
#
loop_
_entity.id
_entity.type
_entity.pdbx_description
1 polymer ?
#
loop_
_entity_poly.entity_id
_entity_poly.type
_entity_poly.pdbx_seq_one_letter_code
_entity_poly.pdbx_strand_id
1 'polypeptide(L)'
;MGYTIAQKIIKAHMLSGEMTVGSEVALKIDQTLTQDATGTMAYLEFETMGLDRVKTERSVAYIDHNTLQSGFENADDHRYIQTVAAKHGIWFSRPGNGICHQVHLERFG
;
A
#
# COMPACT_ATOMS: atom_id res chain seq x y z
N MET A 1 16.68 2.43 30.34
CA MET A 1 15.52 3.25 29.91
C MET A 1 14.59 2.38 29.09
N GLY A 2 13.27 2.54 29.23
CA GLY A 2 12.30 1.80 28.42
C GLY A 2 12.12 2.42 27.04
N TYR A 3 11.71 1.62 26.06
CA TYR A 3 11.32 2.10 24.74
C TYR A 3 9.88 2.66 24.73
N THR A 4 9.63 3.67 23.90
CA THR A 4 8.27 4.11 23.56
C THR A 4 7.53 3.04 22.74
N ILE A 5 6.22 3.18 22.57
CA ILE A 5 5.44 2.24 21.74
C ILE A 5 5.94 2.21 20.28
N ALA A 6 6.24 3.37 19.70
CA ALA A 6 6.78 3.47 18.34
C ALA A 6 8.13 2.74 18.21
N GLN A 7 9.04 2.95 19.17
CA GLN A 7 10.33 2.26 19.19
C GLN A 7 10.18 0.74 19.36
N LYS A 8 9.20 0.28 20.14
CA LYS A 8 8.89 -1.16 20.26
C LYS A 8 8.41 -1.74 18.93
N ILE A 9 7.53 -1.04 18.22
CA ILE A 9 7.01 -1.47 16.91
C ILE A 9 8.13 -1.51 15.87
N ILE A 10 8.94 -0.44 15.76
CA ILE A 10 10.10 -0.41 14.85
C ILE A 10 11.05 -1.56 15.15
N LYS A 11 11.41 -1.75 16.44
CA LYS A 11 12.30 -2.83 16.86
C LYS A 11 11.76 -4.22 16.49
N ALA A 12 10.45 -4.43 16.60
CA ALA A 12 9.82 -5.71 16.28
C ALA A 12 9.86 -6.05 14.78
N HIS A 13 9.99 -5.05 13.90
CA HIS A 13 10.00 -5.23 12.44
C HIS A 13 11.36 -4.89 11.80
N MET A 14 12.40 -4.67 12.61
CA MET A 14 13.73 -4.31 12.12
C MET A 14 14.46 -5.55 11.58
N LEU A 15 14.96 -5.45 10.35
CA LEU A 15 15.76 -6.49 9.69
C LEU A 15 17.26 -6.27 9.90
N SER A 16 17.70 -5.02 9.88
CA SER A 16 19.10 -4.64 10.11
C SER A 16 19.23 -3.14 10.47
N GLY A 17 20.41 -2.76 10.95
CA GLY A 17 20.72 -1.40 11.39
C GLY A 17 20.69 -1.22 12.91
N GLU A 18 20.88 0.02 13.35
CA GLU A 18 20.89 0.39 14.77
C GLU A 18 19.79 1.42 15.05
N MET A 19 19.09 1.27 16.19
CA MET A 19 18.07 2.24 16.63
C MET A 19 18.70 3.49 17.26
N THR A 20 19.67 4.07 16.56
CA THR A 20 20.34 5.32 16.89
C THR A 20 19.73 6.43 16.03
N VAL A 21 19.37 7.57 16.64
CA VAL A 21 18.74 8.67 15.93
C VAL A 21 19.66 9.19 14.81
N GLY A 22 19.13 9.29 13.60
CA GLY A 22 19.88 9.71 12.41
C GLY A 22 20.54 8.55 11.65
N SER A 23 20.50 7.33 12.17
CA SER A 23 20.98 6.13 11.47
C SER A 23 19.89 5.51 10.60
N GLU A 24 20.30 4.93 9.47
CA GLU A 24 19.41 4.13 8.62
C GLU A 24 19.11 2.76 9.26
N VAL A 25 17.88 2.28 9.04
CA VAL A 25 17.45 0.94 9.44
C VAL A 25 16.67 0.30 8.30
N ALA A 26 16.80 -1.02 8.16
CA ALA A 26 15.95 -1.79 7.26
C ALA A 26 14.74 -2.31 8.05
N LEU A 27 13.54 -2.05 7.54
CA LEU A 27 12.29 -2.52 8.14
C LEU A 27 11.59 -3.51 7.23
N LYS A 28 11.01 -4.54 7.83
CA LYS A 28 9.99 -5.36 7.19
C LYS A 28 8.70 -4.56 7.15
N ILE A 29 8.13 -4.41 5.96
CA ILE A 29 6.82 -3.77 5.78
C ILE A 29 5.77 -4.87 5.71
N ASP A 30 4.89 -4.95 6.70
CA ASP A 30 3.88 -6.01 6.75
C ASP A 30 2.71 -5.70 5.83
N GLN A 31 2.29 -4.43 5.77
CA GLN A 31 1.17 -3.99 4.96
C GLN A 31 1.48 -2.77 4.09
N THR A 32 0.85 -2.69 2.92
CA THR A 32 0.83 -1.47 2.09
C THR A 32 -0.59 -1.06 1.72
N LEU A 33 -0.78 0.25 1.61
CA LEU A 33 -2.03 0.90 1.22
C LEU A 33 -1.71 1.87 0.08
N THR A 34 -2.39 1.72 -1.04
CA THR A 34 -2.40 2.70 -2.15
C THR A 34 -3.82 3.15 -2.41
N GLN A 35 -3.98 4.36 -2.93
CA GLN A 35 -5.27 4.87 -3.40
C GLN A 35 -5.18 5.19 -4.90
N ASP A 36 -6.30 5.39 -5.58
CA ASP A 36 -6.41 5.56 -7.03
C ASP A 36 -5.53 6.67 -7.63
N ALA A 37 -5.36 7.80 -6.93
CA ALA A 37 -4.49 8.89 -7.37
C ALA A 37 -2.98 8.63 -7.19
N THR A 38 -2.54 7.69 -6.34
CA THR A 38 -1.11 7.33 -6.15
C THR A 38 -0.75 5.93 -6.63
N GLY A 39 -1.75 5.06 -6.75
CA GLY A 39 -1.60 3.64 -7.05
C GLY A 39 -1.13 3.39 -8.46
N THR A 40 -1.65 4.11 -9.46
CA THR A 40 -1.26 3.93 -10.86
C THR A 40 0.26 4.02 -11.04
N MET A 41 0.87 5.12 -10.57
CA MET A 41 2.33 5.29 -10.67
C MET A 41 3.11 4.29 -9.83
N ALA A 42 2.67 4.02 -8.59
CA ALA A 42 3.32 3.03 -7.73
C ALA A 42 3.34 1.64 -8.37
N TYR A 43 2.29 1.27 -9.10
CA TYR A 43 2.19 -0.02 -9.76
C TYR A 43 2.94 -0.09 -11.07
N LEU A 44 2.99 0.99 -11.86
CA LEU A 44 3.85 1.07 -13.03
C LEU A 44 5.31 0.87 -12.61
N GLU A 45 5.76 1.54 -11.54
CA GLU A 45 7.10 1.35 -10.97
C GLU A 45 7.30 -0.08 -10.47
N PHE A 46 6.35 -0.65 -9.74
CA PHE A 46 6.41 -2.03 -9.27
C PHE A 46 6.55 -3.04 -10.43
N GLU A 47 5.80 -2.87 -11.51
CA GLU A 47 5.91 -3.72 -12.70
C GLU A 47 7.30 -3.63 -13.35
N THR A 48 7.93 -2.44 -13.34
CA THR A 48 9.31 -2.28 -13.85
C THR A 48 10.35 -3.05 -13.03
N MET A 49 10.06 -3.35 -11.76
CA MET A 49 10.95 -4.16 -10.91
C MET A 49 10.99 -5.64 -11.31
N GLY A 50 10.08 -6.09 -12.19
CA GLY A 50 10.04 -7.47 -12.69
C GLY A 50 9.63 -8.50 -11.64
N LEU A 51 8.86 -8.10 -10.62
CA LEU A 51 8.39 -8.99 -9.56
C LEU A 51 7.02 -9.60 -9.91
N ASP A 52 6.88 -10.91 -9.74
CA ASP A 52 5.63 -11.61 -10.05
C ASP A 52 4.48 -11.23 -9.10
N ARG A 53 4.79 -11.03 -7.81
CA ARG A 53 3.81 -10.74 -6.76
C ARG A 53 4.39 -9.85 -5.66
N VAL A 54 3.52 -9.12 -4.98
CA VAL A 54 3.89 -8.37 -3.76
C VAL A 54 4.48 -9.32 -2.70
N LYS A 55 5.37 -8.77 -1.87
CA LYS A 55 6.11 -9.51 -0.82
C LYS A 55 5.67 -9.15 0.60
N THR A 56 4.76 -8.20 0.74
CA THR A 56 4.09 -7.83 1.99
C THR A 56 3.10 -8.93 2.39
N GLU A 57 2.70 -8.95 3.66
CA GLU A 57 1.65 -9.84 4.15
C GLU A 57 0.29 -9.43 3.59
N ARG A 58 0.10 -8.12 3.38
CA ARG A 58 -1.11 -7.56 2.79
C ARG A 58 -0.85 -6.27 2.01
N SER A 59 -1.25 -6.24 0.75
CA SER A 59 -1.32 -5.00 -0.02
C SER A 59 -2.74 -4.77 -0.47
N VAL A 60 -3.21 -3.52 -0.36
CA VAL A 60 -4.55 -3.14 -0.77
C VAL A 60 -4.53 -1.85 -1.58
N ALA A 61 -5.20 -1.86 -2.73
CA ALA A 61 -5.46 -0.72 -3.59
C ALA A 61 -6.91 -0.25 -3.40
N TYR A 62 -7.11 1.03 -3.12
CA TYR A 62 -8.41 1.63 -2.86
C TYR A 62 -8.82 2.58 -3.98
N ILE A 63 -10.07 2.47 -4.44
CA ILE A 63 -10.67 3.42 -5.37
C ILE A 63 -11.62 4.34 -4.59
N ASP A 64 -11.13 5.48 -4.13
CA ASP A 64 -11.86 6.39 -3.25
C ASP A 64 -11.70 7.90 -3.55
N HIS A 65 -10.68 8.33 -4.30
CA HIS A 65 -10.45 9.76 -4.58
C HIS A 65 -11.10 10.22 -5.88
N ASN A 66 -11.07 9.40 -6.93
CA ASN A 66 -11.50 9.74 -8.29
C ASN A 66 -12.77 8.98 -8.69
N THR A 67 -13.70 8.85 -7.75
CA THR A 67 -14.97 8.11 -7.95
C THR A 67 -15.89 8.76 -8.98
N LEU A 68 -15.82 10.10 -9.11
CA LEU A 68 -16.48 10.84 -10.18
C LEU A 68 -15.68 10.71 -11.48
N GLN A 69 -16.28 10.06 -12.46
CA GLN A 69 -15.69 9.77 -13.76
C GLN A 69 -15.98 10.92 -14.74
N SER A 70 -15.33 12.07 -14.52
CA SER A 70 -15.49 13.26 -15.36
C SER A 70 -14.83 13.13 -16.75
N GLY A 71 -13.94 12.13 -16.91
CA GLY A 71 -13.20 11.80 -18.13
C GLY A 71 -12.87 10.31 -18.19
N PHE A 72 -12.23 9.85 -19.26
CA PHE A 72 -11.88 8.44 -19.43
C PHE A 72 -10.65 8.02 -18.63
N GLU A 73 -9.81 8.98 -18.26
CA GLU A 73 -8.54 8.78 -17.56
C GLU A 73 -8.76 8.06 -16.23
N ASN A 74 -9.72 8.52 -15.42
CA ASN A 74 -10.06 7.88 -14.15
C ASN A 74 -10.58 6.45 -14.36
N ALA A 75 -11.30 6.19 -15.45
CA ALA A 75 -11.90 4.88 -15.71
C ALA A 75 -10.81 3.88 -16.12
N ASP A 76 -9.88 4.35 -16.94
CA ASP A 76 -8.73 3.59 -17.41
C ASP A 76 -7.75 3.30 -16.27
N ASP A 77 -7.47 4.28 -15.41
CA ASP A 77 -6.65 4.10 -14.21
C ASP A 77 -7.25 3.08 -13.25
N HIS A 78 -8.56 3.15 -12.99
CA HIS A 78 -9.23 2.18 -12.12
C HIS A 78 -9.19 0.77 -12.70
N ARG A 79 -9.35 0.65 -14.02
CA ARG A 79 -9.27 -0.61 -14.73
C ARG A 79 -7.85 -1.17 -14.73
N TYR A 80 -6.84 -0.32 -14.91
CA TYR A 80 -5.44 -0.69 -14.76
C TYR A 80 -5.13 -1.19 -13.34
N ILE A 81 -5.51 -0.45 -12.31
CA ILE A 81 -5.30 -0.85 -10.91
C ILE A 81 -5.98 -2.20 -10.63
N GLN A 82 -7.19 -2.41 -11.15
CA GLN A 82 -7.89 -3.69 -11.00
C GLN A 82 -7.11 -4.86 -11.61
N THR A 83 -6.53 -4.70 -12.80
CA THR A 83 -5.80 -5.77 -13.50
C THR A 83 -4.45 -6.03 -12.84
N VAL A 84 -3.71 -4.99 -12.47
CA VAL A 84 -2.46 -5.12 -11.69
C VAL A 84 -2.73 -5.82 -10.37
N ALA A 85 -3.80 -5.42 -9.67
CA ALA A 85 -4.10 -5.99 -8.37
C ALA A 85 -4.36 -7.50 -8.47
N ALA A 86 -5.16 -7.91 -9.47
CA ALA A 86 -5.40 -9.31 -9.76
C ALA A 86 -4.11 -10.08 -10.14
N LYS A 87 -3.23 -9.47 -10.95
CA LYS A 87 -1.97 -10.06 -11.41
C LYS A 87 -0.97 -10.28 -10.27
N HIS A 88 -0.80 -9.28 -9.41
CA HIS A 88 0.27 -9.25 -8.41
C HIS A 88 -0.16 -9.64 -6.99
N GLY A 89 -1.42 -10.04 -6.80
CA GLY A 89 -1.93 -10.52 -5.53
C GLY A 89 -2.25 -9.41 -4.52
N ILE A 90 -2.70 -8.26 -5.01
CA ILE A 90 -3.12 -7.11 -4.20
C ILE A 90 -4.64 -7.15 -4.06
N TRP A 91 -5.15 -6.78 -2.90
CA TRP A 91 -6.58 -6.62 -2.68
C TRP A 91 -7.09 -5.37 -3.39
N PHE A 92 -8.15 -5.51 -4.18
CA PHE A 92 -8.78 -4.38 -4.88
C PHE A 92 -10.06 -3.96 -4.15
N SER A 93 -10.04 -2.80 -3.50
CA SER A 93 -11.22 -2.19 -2.91
C SER A 93 -11.92 -1.30 -3.94
N ARG A 94 -13.10 -1.76 -4.37
CA ARG A 94 -13.86 -1.18 -5.48
C ARG A 94 -14.38 0.23 -5.17
N PRO A 95 -14.69 1.04 -6.22
CA PRO A 95 -15.38 2.31 -6.03
C PRO A 95 -16.63 2.15 -5.17
N GLY A 96 -16.81 3.06 -4.22
CA GLY A 96 -17.97 3.06 -3.32
C GLY A 96 -17.82 2.21 -2.05
N ASN A 97 -16.72 1.48 -1.87
CA ASN A 97 -16.44 0.78 -0.61
C ASN A 97 -16.15 1.73 0.56
N GLY A 98 -15.72 2.96 0.28
CA GLY A 98 -15.43 3.99 1.27
C GLY A 98 -13.98 4.46 1.26
N ILE A 99 -13.70 5.45 2.11
CA ILE A 99 -12.38 6.09 2.22
C ILE A 99 -11.34 5.06 2.70
N CYS A 100 -10.18 5.05 2.03
CA CYS A 100 -9.14 4.04 2.19
C CYS A 100 -8.74 3.81 3.66
N HIS A 101 -8.50 4.86 4.43
CA HIS A 101 -8.13 4.73 5.85
C HIS A 101 -9.24 4.11 6.71
N GLN A 102 -10.50 4.45 6.44
CA GLN A 102 -11.64 3.92 7.20
C GLN A 102 -11.84 2.45 6.89
N VAL A 103 -11.87 2.08 5.60
CA VAL A 103 -12.02 0.69 5.18
C VAL A 103 -10.84 -0.14 5.67
N HIS A 104 -9.62 0.41 5.65
CA HIS A 104 -8.44 -0.30 6.13
C HIS A 104 -8.53 -0.60 7.62
N LEU A 105 -8.91 0.39 8.44
CA LEU A 105 -9.12 0.21 9.88
C LEU A 105 -10.19 -0.86 10.17
N GLU A 106 -11.32 -0.83 9.46
CA GLU A 106 -12.44 -1.73 9.72
C GLU A 106 -12.22 -3.17 9.26
N ARG A 107 -11.34 -3.39 8.28
CA ARG A 107 -11.20 -4.70 7.60
C ARG A 107 -9.84 -5.35 7.75
N PHE A 108 -8.79 -4.55 7.96
CA PHE A 108 -7.41 -5.02 7.87
C PHE A 108 -6.49 -4.56 9.02
N GLY A 109 -6.95 -3.59 9.82
CA GLY A 109 -6.30 -3.08 11.03
C GLY A 109 -6.28 -4.05 12.20
#